data_AF-A0A3A8YV13-F1
#
_entry.id   AF-A0A3A8YV13-F1
#
_cell.length_a   1.000
_cell.length_b   1.000
_cell.length_c   1.000
_cell.angle_alpha   90.00
_cell.angle_beta   90.00
_cell.angle_gamma   90.00
#
_symmetry.space_group_name_H-M   'P 1'
#
loop_
_entity.id
_entity.type
_entity.pdbx_description
1 polymer ?
#
loop_
_entity_poly.entity_id
_entity_poly.type
_entity_poly.pdbx_seq_one_letter_code
_entity_poly.pdbx_strand_id
1 'polypeptide(L)'
;MVTLANADNLKGKGLDHRTTSEQREIAQKGGQASGAARRRKKSMKAAAKMLLDMPVTSKELQQKMKLLGVPEGDSSYQMAVMVAMLNQAMKGNVKASYFLRDTIGESPSDQIRREELKLNKAKFEYEKAGTEKEKASLAEAIQAAYEGRKQRGELTPPDEPDGDQAGGEGANSDAD
;
A
#
# COMPACT_ATOMS: atom_id res chain seq x y z
N MET A 1 14.85 -9.34 -28.89
CA MET A 1 15.42 -10.48 -28.14
C MET A 1 15.50 -10.09 -26.67
N VAL A 2 14.81 -10.82 -25.78
CA VAL A 2 14.98 -10.64 -24.33
C VAL A 2 16.13 -11.54 -23.92
N THR A 3 17.29 -10.96 -23.65
CA THR A 3 18.43 -11.71 -23.10
C THR A 3 18.16 -11.94 -21.62
N LEU A 4 18.05 -13.20 -21.21
CA LEU A 4 18.00 -13.56 -19.80
C LEU A 4 19.31 -13.11 -19.12
N ALA A 5 19.21 -12.62 -17.89
CA ALA A 5 20.38 -12.31 -17.10
C ALA A 5 21.19 -13.61 -16.86
N ASN A 6 22.44 -13.65 -17.31
CA ASN A 6 23.37 -14.75 -17.08
C ASN A 6 24.61 -14.20 -16.33
N ALA A 7 25.43 -15.09 -15.79
CA ALA A 7 26.61 -14.69 -15.00
C ALA A 7 27.57 -13.78 -15.79
N ASP A 8 27.70 -14.01 -17.10
CA ASP A 8 28.60 -13.24 -17.95
C ASP A 8 28.06 -11.84 -18.28
N ASN A 9 26.73 -11.65 -18.29
CA ASN A 9 26.07 -10.35 -18.50
C ASN A 9 26.06 -9.46 -17.24
N LEU A 10 26.37 -10.03 -16.07
CA LEU A 10 26.36 -9.36 -14.76
C LEU A 10 27.76 -9.06 -14.20
N LYS A 11 28.81 -9.75 -14.67
CA LYS A 11 30.20 -9.51 -14.26
C LYS A 11 30.66 -8.08 -14.60
N GLY A 12 31.31 -7.40 -13.66
CA GLY A 12 31.90 -6.06 -13.85
C GLY A 12 30.91 -4.92 -14.03
N LYS A 13 29.60 -5.17 -13.87
CA LYS A 13 28.52 -4.19 -14.06
C LYS A 13 27.82 -3.79 -12.74
N GLY A 14 28.49 -4.02 -11.62
CA GLY A 14 28.05 -3.61 -10.28
C GLY A 14 28.03 -2.08 -10.11
N LEU A 15 27.42 -1.59 -9.02
CA LEU A 15 27.41 -0.16 -8.70
C LEU A 15 28.83 0.41 -8.56
N ASP A 16 29.76 -0.41 -8.08
CA ASP A 16 31.14 -0.01 -7.78
C ASP A 16 31.99 0.24 -9.05
N HIS A 17 31.52 -0.17 -10.23
CA HIS A 17 32.24 -0.05 -11.50
C HIS A 17 31.62 0.97 -12.47
N ARG A 18 30.57 1.69 -12.05
CA ARG A 18 29.84 2.65 -12.90
C ARG A 18 29.95 4.06 -12.35
N THR A 19 30.14 5.02 -13.25
CA THR A 19 30.08 6.44 -12.89
C THR A 19 28.68 6.83 -12.43
N THR A 20 28.58 7.88 -11.62
CA THR A 20 27.29 8.39 -11.12
C THR A 20 26.35 8.83 -12.26
N SER A 21 26.90 9.34 -13.37
CA SER A 21 26.15 9.70 -14.57
C SER A 21 25.55 8.47 -15.27
N GLU A 22 26.33 7.40 -15.47
CA GLU A 22 25.86 6.15 -16.06
C GLU A 22 24.79 5.49 -15.18
N GLN A 23 24.97 5.51 -13.86
CA GLN A 23 23.96 5.00 -12.92
C GLN A 23 22.65 5.79 -13.02
N ARG A 24 22.74 7.12 -13.13
CA ARG A 24 21.57 7.98 -13.29
C ARG A 24 20.83 7.70 -14.59
N GLU A 25 21.54 7.53 -15.70
CA GLU A 25 20.93 7.23 -16.99
C GLU A 25 20.26 5.85 -17.01
N ILE A 26 20.91 4.83 -16.43
CA ILE A 26 20.32 3.49 -16.31
C ILE A 26 19.09 3.52 -15.42
N ALA A 27 19.14 4.21 -14.27
CA ALA A 27 18.00 4.37 -13.38
C ALA A 27 16.84 5.10 -14.07
N GLN A 28 17.13 6.14 -14.85
CA GLN A 28 16.13 6.87 -15.62
C GLN A 28 15.47 5.98 -16.69
N LYS A 29 16.27 5.25 -17.48
CA LYS A 29 15.76 4.30 -18.49
C LYS A 29 14.92 3.19 -17.83
N GLY A 30 15.39 2.65 -16.70
CA GLY A 30 14.65 1.66 -15.91
C GLY A 30 13.31 2.20 -15.38
N GLY A 31 13.31 3.42 -14.85
CA GLY A 31 12.11 4.11 -14.39
C GLY A 31 11.10 4.37 -15.50
N GLN A 32 11.56 4.85 -16.66
CA GLN A 32 10.71 5.06 -17.83
C GLN A 32 10.12 3.75 -18.36
N ALA A 33 10.93 2.71 -18.51
CA ALA A 33 10.49 1.40 -18.98
C ALA A 33 9.48 0.76 -17.99
N SER A 34 9.78 0.82 -16.69
CA SER A 34 8.87 0.34 -15.64
C SER A 34 7.56 1.13 -15.63
N GLY A 35 7.62 2.46 -15.76
CA GLY A 35 6.45 3.32 -15.87
C GLY A 35 5.58 3.00 -17.10
N ALA A 36 6.21 2.79 -18.26
CA ALA A 36 5.52 2.38 -19.48
C ALA A 36 4.86 1.00 -19.32
N ALA A 37 5.57 0.03 -18.73
CA ALA A 37 5.03 -1.30 -18.44
C ALA A 37 3.84 -1.25 -17.47
N ARG A 38 3.92 -0.42 -16.41
CA ARG A 38 2.81 -0.20 -15.46
C ARG A 38 1.59 0.40 -16.16
N ARG A 39 1.78 1.42 -16.99
CA ARG A 39 0.68 2.04 -17.78
C ARG A 39 0.05 1.04 -18.75
N ARG A 40 0.86 0.24 -19.44
CA ARG A 40 0.37 -0.84 -20.32
C ARG A 40 -0.44 -1.88 -19.56
N LYS A 41 0.03 -2.32 -18.38
CA LYS A 41 -0.74 -3.26 -17.53
C LYS A 41 -2.08 -2.66 -17.09
N LYS A 42 -2.10 -1.38 -16.73
CA LYS A 42 -3.34 -0.67 -16.36
C LYS A 42 -4.32 -0.60 -17.53
N SER A 43 -3.86 -0.20 -18.72
CA SER A 43 -4.72 -0.14 -19.92
C SER A 43 -5.25 -1.51 -20.32
N MET A 44 -4.41 -2.55 -20.28
CA MET A 44 -4.83 -3.93 -20.53
C MET A 44 -5.87 -4.41 -19.51
N LYS A 45 -5.69 -4.09 -18.23
CA LYS A 45 -6.69 -4.43 -17.20
C LYS A 45 -8.03 -3.75 -17.47
N ALA A 46 -8.02 -2.48 -17.86
CA ALA A 46 -9.23 -1.74 -18.22
C ALA A 46 -9.92 -2.35 -19.45
N ALA A 47 -9.15 -2.66 -20.50
CA ALA A 47 -9.68 -3.31 -21.69
C ALA A 47 -10.26 -4.71 -21.39
N ALA A 48 -9.58 -5.52 -20.58
CA ALA A 48 -10.07 -6.83 -20.18
C ALA A 48 -11.39 -6.73 -19.39
N LYS A 49 -11.49 -5.77 -18.47
CA LYS A 49 -12.74 -5.51 -17.73
C LYS A 49 -13.87 -5.15 -18.69
N MET A 50 -13.62 -4.23 -19.62
CA MET A 50 -14.60 -3.82 -20.63
C MET A 50 -15.09 -5.01 -21.49
N LEU A 51 -14.19 -5.90 -21.90
CA LEU A 51 -14.55 -7.08 -22.67
C LEU A 51 -15.41 -8.06 -21.88
N LEU A 52 -15.12 -8.25 -20.59
CA LEU A 52 -15.88 -9.14 -19.71
C LEU A 52 -17.28 -8.58 -19.38
N ASP A 53 -17.40 -7.26 -19.22
CA ASP A 53 -18.66 -6.58 -18.92
C ASP A 53 -19.60 -6.47 -20.15
N MET A 54 -19.07 -6.68 -21.36
CA MET A 54 -19.85 -6.59 -22.59
C MET A 54 -20.93 -7.70 -22.66
N PRO A 55 -22.13 -7.40 -23.18
CA PRO A 55 -23.14 -8.42 -23.44
C PRO A 55 -22.66 -9.39 -24.53
N VAL A 56 -22.91 -10.67 -24.30
CA VAL A 56 -22.68 -11.74 -25.27
C VAL A 56 -23.57 -11.52 -26.48
N THR A 57 -22.99 -11.54 -27.67
CA THR A 57 -23.73 -11.38 -28.94
C THR A 57 -24.07 -12.72 -29.60
N SER A 58 -23.40 -13.81 -29.19
CA SER A 58 -23.64 -15.15 -29.73
C SER A 58 -24.93 -15.76 -29.17
N LYS A 59 -25.88 -16.04 -30.08
CA LYS A 59 -27.18 -16.66 -29.74
C LYS A 59 -27.04 -18.04 -29.10
N GLU A 60 -26.09 -18.85 -29.56
CA GLU A 60 -25.85 -20.19 -29.00
C GLU A 60 -25.40 -20.12 -27.54
N LEU A 61 -24.54 -19.15 -27.22
CA LEU A 61 -24.02 -18.97 -25.87
C LEU A 61 -25.10 -18.43 -24.95
N GLN A 62 -25.89 -17.46 -25.42
CA GLN A 62 -27.07 -16.97 -24.70
C GLN A 62 -28.06 -18.11 -24.38
N GLN A 63 -28.34 -19.00 -25.34
CA GLN A 63 -29.22 -20.15 -25.12
C GLN A 63 -28.66 -21.12 -24.07
N LYS A 64 -27.36 -21.43 -24.12
CA LYS A 64 -26.69 -22.26 -23.11
C LYS A 64 -26.76 -21.63 -21.72
N MET A 65 -26.62 -20.31 -21.63
CA MET A 65 -26.71 -19.58 -20.37
C MET A 65 -28.15 -19.54 -19.83
N LYS A 66 -29.14 -19.37 -20.71
CA LYS A 66 -30.57 -19.44 -20.35
C LYS A 66 -30.95 -20.80 -19.79
N LEU A 67 -30.44 -21.88 -20.37
CA LEU A 67 -30.67 -23.24 -19.87
C LEU A 67 -30.12 -23.43 -18.43
N LEU A 68 -29.06 -22.71 -18.09
CA LEU A 68 -28.46 -22.71 -16.75
C LEU A 68 -29.10 -21.68 -15.79
N GLY A 69 -30.18 -21.02 -16.21
CA GLY A 69 -30.94 -20.09 -15.38
C GLY A 69 -30.45 -18.64 -15.39
N VAL A 70 -29.55 -18.26 -16.31
CA VAL A 70 -29.12 -16.85 -16.46
C VAL A 70 -30.19 -16.06 -17.24
N PRO A 71 -30.71 -14.93 -16.71
CA PRO A 71 -31.69 -14.09 -17.40
C PRO A 71 -31.15 -13.50 -18.71
N GLU A 72 -32.05 -13.23 -19.68
CA GLU A 72 -31.69 -12.68 -21.01
C GLU A 72 -31.13 -11.23 -20.99
N GLY A 73 -31.01 -10.59 -19.82
CA GLY A 73 -30.36 -9.29 -19.64
C GLY A 73 -28.96 -9.34 -19.03
N ASP A 74 -28.58 -10.47 -18.41
CA ASP A 74 -27.34 -10.61 -17.62
C ASP A 74 -26.30 -11.51 -18.30
N SER A 75 -26.49 -11.82 -19.58
CA SER A 75 -25.56 -12.61 -20.38
C SER A 75 -24.33 -11.80 -20.76
N SER A 76 -23.47 -11.46 -19.80
CA SER A 76 -22.15 -10.86 -20.02
C SER A 76 -21.10 -11.93 -20.37
N TYR A 77 -20.01 -11.53 -21.03
CA TYR A 77 -18.89 -12.45 -21.27
C TYR A 77 -18.27 -12.96 -19.97
N GLN A 78 -18.32 -12.18 -18.88
CA GLN A 78 -17.94 -12.65 -17.56
C GLN A 78 -18.74 -13.88 -17.14
N MET A 79 -20.07 -13.83 -17.25
CA MET A 79 -20.93 -14.95 -16.92
C MET A 79 -20.70 -16.13 -17.87
N ALA A 80 -20.44 -15.87 -19.16
CA ALA A 80 -20.13 -16.92 -20.12
C ALA A 80 -18.85 -17.69 -19.79
N VAL A 81 -17.81 -16.99 -19.30
CA VAL A 81 -16.57 -17.63 -18.81
C VAL A 81 -16.87 -18.52 -17.60
N MET A 82 -17.69 -18.05 -16.65
CA MET A 82 -18.08 -18.84 -15.48
C MET A 82 -18.80 -20.13 -15.88
N VAL A 83 -19.75 -20.03 -16.81
CA VAL A 83 -20.46 -21.19 -17.36
C VAL A 83 -19.51 -22.16 -18.06
N ALA A 84 -18.55 -21.66 -18.84
CA ALA A 84 -17.55 -22.49 -19.50
C ALA A 84 -16.65 -23.22 -18.48
N MET A 85 -16.23 -22.54 -17.42
CA MET A 85 -15.45 -23.14 -16.33
C MET A 85 -16.25 -24.19 -15.57
N LEU A 86 -17.53 -23.94 -15.28
CA LEU A 86 -18.42 -24.93 -14.68
C LEU A 86 -18.53 -26.18 -15.54
N ASN A 87 -18.75 -26.03 -16.85
CA ASN A 87 -18.78 -27.15 -17.78
C ASN A 87 -17.46 -27.94 -17.82
N GLN A 88 -16.31 -27.26 -17.70
CA GLN A 88 -15.02 -27.93 -17.63
C GLN A 88 -14.80 -28.65 -16.29
N ALA A 89 -15.21 -28.03 -15.18
CA ALA A 89 -15.15 -28.62 -13.85
C ALA A 89 -16.01 -29.89 -13.77
N MET A 90 -17.23 -29.86 -14.32
CA MET A 90 -18.10 -31.05 -14.43
C MET A 90 -17.47 -32.19 -15.24
N LYS A 91 -16.59 -31.88 -16.19
CA LYS A 91 -15.81 -32.86 -16.95
C LYS A 91 -14.55 -33.37 -16.23
N GLY A 92 -14.35 -32.99 -14.98
CA GLY A 92 -13.20 -33.40 -14.17
C GLY A 92 -11.96 -32.51 -14.29
N ASN A 93 -12.07 -31.31 -14.90
CA ASN A 93 -10.96 -30.36 -14.94
C ASN A 93 -10.75 -29.70 -13.56
N VAL A 94 -9.81 -30.24 -12.80
CA VAL A 94 -9.47 -29.77 -11.44
C VAL A 94 -9.10 -28.29 -11.41
N LYS A 95 -8.41 -27.77 -12.44
CA LYS A 95 -8.03 -26.35 -12.50
C LYS A 95 -9.25 -25.43 -12.64
N ALA A 96 -10.26 -25.86 -13.40
CA ALA A 96 -11.52 -25.13 -13.51
C ALA A 96 -12.29 -25.14 -12.18
N SER A 97 -12.26 -26.27 -11.45
CA SER A 97 -12.83 -26.37 -10.11
C SER A 97 -12.14 -25.43 -9.12
N TYR A 98 -10.81 -25.34 -9.15
CA TYR A 98 -10.06 -24.39 -8.33
C TYR A 98 -10.39 -22.94 -8.68
N PHE A 99 -10.48 -22.60 -9.97
CA PHE A 99 -10.88 -21.26 -10.39
C PHE A 99 -12.26 -20.87 -9.84
N LEU A 100 -13.25 -21.78 -9.89
CA LEU A 100 -14.57 -21.55 -9.31
C LEU A 100 -14.53 -21.38 -7.79
N ARG A 101 -13.82 -22.28 -7.08
CA ARG A 101 -13.61 -22.20 -5.62
C ARG A 101 -12.94 -20.89 -5.20
N ASP A 102 -11.92 -20.46 -5.94
CA ASP A 102 -11.19 -19.24 -5.66
C ASP A 102 -12.08 -18.01 -5.94
N THR A 103 -12.96 -18.07 -6.95
CA THR A 103 -13.91 -17.00 -7.27
C THR A 103 -14.95 -16.79 -6.18
N ILE A 104 -15.45 -17.86 -5.54
CA ILE A 104 -16.37 -17.75 -4.39
C ILE A 104 -15.66 -17.40 -3.08
N GLY A 105 -14.33 -17.34 -3.08
CA GLY A 105 -13.53 -16.98 -1.90
C GLY A 105 -13.31 -18.14 -0.91
N GLU A 106 -13.63 -19.38 -1.29
CA GLU A 106 -13.41 -20.59 -0.50
C GLU A 106 -12.01 -21.19 -0.71
N SER A 107 -11.07 -20.40 -1.24
CA SER A 107 -9.68 -20.82 -1.38
C SER A 107 -9.04 -20.99 0.00
N PRO A 108 -8.51 -22.18 0.37
CA PRO A 108 -7.87 -22.39 1.66
C PRO A 108 -6.70 -21.42 1.91
N SER A 109 -5.93 -21.10 0.87
CA SER A 109 -4.83 -20.14 0.96
C SER A 109 -5.29 -18.71 1.27
N ASP A 110 -6.45 -18.30 0.76
CA ASP A 110 -6.99 -16.96 1.02
C ASP A 110 -7.64 -16.85 2.40
N GLN A 111 -8.16 -17.96 2.94
CA GLN A 111 -8.65 -18.01 4.32
C GLN A 111 -7.48 -17.88 5.30
N ILE A 112 -6.44 -18.69 5.12
CA ILE A 112 -5.21 -18.65 5.93
C ILE A 112 -4.59 -17.24 5.88
N ARG A 113 -4.42 -16.67 4.68
CA ARG A 113 -3.86 -15.32 4.55
C ARG A 113 -4.72 -14.26 5.25
N ARG A 114 -6.05 -14.38 5.23
CA ARG A 114 -6.95 -13.46 5.93
C ARG A 114 -6.82 -13.58 7.45
N GLU A 115 -6.68 -14.80 7.96
CA GLU A 115 -6.47 -15.06 9.39
C GLU A 115 -5.10 -14.56 9.85
N GLU A 116 -4.04 -14.83 9.10
CA GLU A 116 -2.70 -14.30 9.35
C GLU A 116 -2.70 -12.76 9.39
N LEU A 117 -3.40 -12.12 8.45
CA LEU A 117 -3.51 -10.66 8.41
C LEU A 117 -4.23 -10.11 9.65
N LYS A 118 -5.29 -10.79 10.12
CA LYS A 118 -5.99 -10.42 11.36
C LYS A 118 -5.08 -10.58 12.57
N LEU A 119 -4.37 -11.69 12.66
CA LEU A 119 -3.44 -11.96 13.76
C LEU A 119 -2.32 -10.92 13.80
N ASN A 120 -1.75 -10.57 12.64
CA ASN A 120 -0.69 -9.56 12.56
C ASN A 120 -1.19 -8.16 12.92
N LYS A 121 -2.41 -7.79 12.53
CA LYS A 121 -3.03 -6.52 12.96
C LYS A 121 -3.23 -6.48 14.46
N ALA A 122 -3.78 -7.54 15.04
CA ALA A 122 -3.95 -7.63 16.49
C ALA A 122 -2.61 -7.50 17.23
N LYS A 123 -1.59 -8.26 16.80
CA LYS A 123 -0.23 -8.17 17.37
C LYS A 123 0.32 -6.74 17.31
N PHE A 124 0.19 -6.08 16.17
CA PHE A 124 0.63 -4.70 15.98
C PHE A 124 -0.11 -3.71 16.89
N GLU A 125 -1.42 -3.87 17.06
CA GLU A 125 -2.22 -3.04 17.97
C GLU A 125 -1.85 -3.25 19.44
N TYR A 126 -1.58 -4.49 19.85
CA TYR A 126 -1.08 -4.81 21.19
C TYR A 126 0.30 -4.19 21.45
N GLU A 127 1.22 -4.29 20.50
CA GLU A 127 2.56 -3.70 20.60
C GLU A 127 2.50 -2.16 20.66
N LYS A 128 1.65 -1.56 19.84
CA LYS A 128 1.38 -0.12 19.89
C LYS A 128 0.76 0.30 21.24
N ALA A 129 -0.20 -0.46 21.75
CA ALA A 129 -0.82 -0.16 23.04
C ALA A 129 0.18 -0.33 24.20
N GLY A 130 1.08 -1.31 24.14
CA GLY A 130 2.16 -1.49 25.12
C GLY A 130 3.12 -0.30 25.13
N THR A 131 3.64 0.09 23.95
CA THR A 131 4.55 1.23 23.82
C THR A 131 3.93 2.57 24.22
N GLU A 132 2.64 2.79 23.95
CA GLU A 132 1.94 4.01 24.40
C GLU A 132 1.71 4.02 25.93
N LYS A 133 1.43 2.87 26.55
CA LYS A 133 1.32 2.77 28.02
C LYS A 133 2.67 3.02 28.70
N GLU A 134 3.76 2.49 28.16
CA GLU A 134 5.11 2.73 28.66
C GLU A 134 5.49 4.21 28.57
N LYS A 135 5.18 4.87 27.43
CA LYS A 135 5.38 6.31 27.28
C LYS A 135 4.56 7.13 28.27
N ALA A 136 3.29 6.77 28.50
CA ALA A 136 2.42 7.46 29.44
C ALA A 136 2.93 7.34 30.89
N SER A 137 3.34 6.13 31.29
CA SER A 137 3.94 5.89 32.62
C SER A 137 5.26 6.64 32.80
N LEU A 138 6.10 6.69 31.76
CA LEU A 138 7.34 7.49 31.78
C LEU A 138 7.03 8.99 31.91
N ALA A 139 6.03 9.50 31.19
CA ALA A 139 5.63 10.90 31.27
C ALA A 139 5.11 11.27 32.67
N GLU A 140 4.30 10.41 33.29
CA GLU A 140 3.79 10.59 34.65
C GLU A 140 4.92 10.60 35.69
N ALA A 141 5.89 9.69 35.55
CA ALA A 141 7.07 9.65 36.42
C ALA A 141 7.94 10.92 36.29
N ILE A 142 8.10 11.44 35.07
CA ILE A 142 8.84 12.70 34.83
C ILE A 142 8.10 13.89 35.45
N GLN A 143 6.77 13.96 35.32
CA GLN A 143 5.95 15.02 35.91
C GLN A 143 6.02 15.00 37.44
N ALA A 144 5.85 13.84 38.07
CA ALA A 144 5.96 13.70 39.51
C ALA A 144 7.36 14.13 40.03
N ALA A 145 8.43 13.79 39.30
CA ALA A 145 9.79 14.20 39.64
C ALA A 145 10.04 15.72 39.46
N TYR A 146 9.34 16.37 38.53
CA TYR A 146 9.38 17.82 38.35
C TYR A 146 8.63 18.55 39.47
N GLU A 147 7.41 18.11 39.79
CA GLU A 147 6.60 18.70 40.86
C GLU A 147 7.25 18.53 42.24
N GLY A 148 7.85 17.37 42.51
CA GLY A 148 8.61 17.13 43.72
C GLY A 148 9.83 18.04 43.86
N ARG A 149 10.52 18.37 42.75
CA ARG A 149 11.62 19.35 42.77
C ARG A 149 11.13 20.79 42.95
N LYS A 150 9.99 21.15 42.36
CA LYS A 150 9.34 22.45 42.55
C LYS A 150 8.94 22.67 44.02
N GLN A 151 8.38 21.65 44.67
CA GLN A 151 8.01 21.70 46.09
C GLN A 151 9.22 21.79 47.04
N ARG A 152 10.37 21.24 46.64
CA ARG A 152 11.64 21.38 47.37
C ARG A 152 12.37 22.71 47.14
N GLY A 153 11.83 23.59 46.29
CA GLY A 153 12.43 24.90 46.01
C GLY A 153 13.68 24.86 45.12
N GLU A 154 13.94 23.74 44.43
CA GLU A 154 15.16 23.52 43.63
C GLU A 154 15.02 23.91 42.14
N LEU A 155 13.85 24.38 41.69
CA LEU A 155 13.65 24.94 40.36
C LEU A 155 13.03 26.34 40.42
N THR A 156 13.84 27.35 40.21
CA THR A 156 13.39 28.66 39.71
C THR A 156 13.05 28.52 38.22
N PRO A 157 11.88 28.98 37.77
CA PRO A 157 11.62 29.17 36.34
C PRO A 157 12.72 30.09 35.76
N PRO A 158 13.13 29.94 34.48
CA PRO A 158 13.96 30.97 33.87
C PRO A 158 13.14 32.25 33.86
N ASP A 159 13.64 33.30 34.52
CA ASP A 159 12.98 34.59 34.61
C ASP A 159 12.64 35.06 33.18
N GLU A 160 11.35 35.27 32.91
CA GLU A 160 10.96 36.13 31.80
C GLU A 160 11.60 37.49 32.06
N PRO A 161 12.25 38.13 31.07
CA PRO A 161 12.90 39.41 31.31
C PRO A 161 11.82 40.42 31.69
N ASP A 162 11.85 40.87 32.96
CA ASP A 162 10.91 41.83 33.53
C ASP A 162 10.80 43.05 32.61
N GLY A 163 9.61 43.18 32.03
CA GLY A 163 9.16 44.44 31.45
C GLY A 163 8.69 45.36 32.57
N ASP A 164 8.90 46.66 32.30
CA ASP A 164 8.14 47.80 32.83
C ASP A 164 8.66 48.40 34.16
N GLN A 165 8.94 49.70 34.33
CA GLN A 165 8.40 50.91 33.70
C GLN A 165 9.32 52.15 33.78
N ALA A 166 9.08 53.06 32.83
CA ALA A 166 9.06 54.54 32.94
C ALA A 166 10.32 55.24 33.49
N GLY A 167 11.08 55.98 32.65
CA GLY A 167 10.80 57.39 32.31
C GLY A 167 11.67 58.30 33.21
N GLY A 168 12.32 59.37 32.79
CA GLY A 168 12.58 60.04 31.52
C GLY A 168 13.68 61.10 31.81
N GLU A 169 13.99 61.92 30.80
CA GLU A 169 14.94 63.07 30.81
C GLU A 169 16.43 62.70 30.77
N GLY A 170 17.27 63.19 29.86
CA GLY A 170 17.14 64.17 28.78
C GLY A 170 18.53 64.40 28.14
N ALA A 171 18.58 65.33 27.16
CA ALA A 171 19.75 65.82 26.41
C ALA A 171 20.27 64.87 25.29
N ASN A 172 19.82 64.98 24.04
CA ASN A 172 19.98 66.07 23.05
C ASN A 172 21.41 66.20 22.51
N SER A 173 21.61 65.82 21.24
CA SER A 173 22.22 66.63 20.16
C SER A 173 22.74 65.73 19.02
N ASP A 174 22.21 65.94 17.82
CA ASP A 174 22.87 66.17 16.52
C ASP A 174 24.10 65.28 16.13
N ALA A 175 24.34 64.88 14.88
CA ALA A 175 24.01 65.50 13.61
C ALA A 175 24.23 64.47 12.47
N ASP A 176 23.50 64.70 11.37
CA ASP A 176 23.82 64.49 9.96
C ASP A 176 24.38 63.14 9.45
#